data_AF-A0AAU7PU67-F1
#
_entry.id   AF-A0AAU7PU67-F1
#
_cell.length_a   1.000
_cell.length_b   1.000
_cell.length_c   1.000
_cell.angle_alpha   90.00
_cell.angle_beta   90.00
_cell.angle_gamma   90.00
#
_symmetry.space_group_name_H-M   'P 1'
#
loop_
_entity.id
_entity.type
_entity.pdbx_description
1 polymer ?
#
loop_
_entity_poly.entity_id
_entity_poly.type
_entity_poly.pdbx_seq_one_letter_code
_entity_poly.pdbx_strand_id
1 'polypeptide(L)'
;MDLTLSERFALIGFNGCESEHRETAKQNVLKVLGAAVFLEENYNLATDKWNFNEEGMKDAIKKANKKELERTYAERLQSKQLLSKVPNLLGCDLYYDKNIKLKTYVSDAREFECQLDLLRAEFLEEGPISEESTILIWLLLESLCFYQVFSVYEQNKITARMAGLRNESTLAKALYPIEIRSLWGTIVAVFLRLKSQAAATETGKGFNFIFPFFERKQSIFIDTEEYFPNAQLRLKNVLDRISSQGHVYEVLREGAVPIVKIDNIKYELIPEAIVGRMPVHGVRLRRYNL
;
A
#
# COMPACT_ATOMS: atom_id res chain seq x y z
N MET A 1 -8.53 13.89 -10.44
CA MET A 1 -7.93 15.23 -10.63
C MET A 1 -6.92 15.14 -11.77
N ASP A 2 -6.47 16.25 -12.37
CA ASP A 2 -5.30 16.18 -13.25
C ASP A 2 -4.02 16.08 -12.40
N LEU A 3 -3.29 14.98 -12.59
CA LEU A 3 -2.16 14.53 -11.76
C LEU A 3 -1.10 13.92 -12.67
N THR A 4 0.15 14.32 -12.49
CA THR A 4 1.25 13.73 -13.27
C THR A 4 1.49 12.27 -12.87
N LEU A 5 2.13 11.46 -13.73
CA LEU A 5 2.48 10.07 -13.44
C LEU A 5 3.12 9.89 -12.05
N SER A 6 4.04 10.79 -11.70
CA SER A 6 4.74 10.80 -10.41
C SER A 6 3.83 11.18 -9.24
N GLU A 7 2.88 12.09 -9.43
CA GLU A 7 1.86 12.41 -8.43
C GLU A 7 0.85 11.26 -8.24
N ARG A 8 0.38 10.62 -9.33
CA ARG A 8 -0.48 9.43 -9.30
C ARG A 8 0.20 8.28 -8.54
N PHE A 9 1.46 8.01 -8.86
CA PHE A 9 2.25 7.00 -8.15
C PHE A 9 2.52 7.37 -6.69
N ALA A 10 2.86 8.63 -6.38
CA ALA A 10 3.09 9.08 -5.00
C ALA A 10 1.81 9.01 -4.14
N LEU A 11 0.64 9.34 -4.70
CA LEU A 11 -0.65 9.27 -4.01
C LEU A 11 -0.97 7.85 -3.55
N ILE A 12 -0.73 6.84 -4.41
CA ILE A 12 -0.93 5.43 -4.07
C ILE A 12 0.19 4.95 -3.15
N GLY A 13 1.44 5.30 -3.45
CA GLY A 13 2.63 4.76 -2.78
C GLY A 13 2.89 5.30 -1.37
N PHE A 14 2.52 6.55 -1.07
CA PHE A 14 2.71 7.10 0.28
C PHE A 14 1.64 6.66 1.27
N ASN A 15 0.45 6.21 0.84
CA ASN A 15 -0.64 5.86 1.74
C ASN A 15 -0.25 4.74 2.73
N GLY A 16 -0.27 5.03 4.04
CA GLY A 16 0.15 4.12 5.11
C GLY A 16 1.66 4.04 5.37
N CYS A 17 2.49 4.72 4.58
CA CYS A 17 3.91 4.91 4.90
C CYS A 17 4.05 5.84 6.13
N GLU A 18 5.09 5.61 6.94
CA GLU A 18 5.45 6.47 8.06
C GLU A 18 6.03 7.81 7.55
N SER A 19 5.69 8.95 8.16
CA SER A 19 5.91 10.28 7.56
C SER A 19 6.99 11.17 8.18
N GLU A 20 7.70 10.76 9.24
CA GLU A 20 8.75 11.57 9.90
C GLU A 20 10.12 10.86 9.97
N HIS A 21 10.10 9.53 9.91
CA HIS A 21 11.24 8.63 10.13
C HIS A 21 11.60 7.86 8.86
N ARG A 22 12.62 7.01 8.95
CA ARG A 22 13.07 6.13 7.86
C ARG A 22 12.43 4.74 7.98
N GLU A 23 11.51 4.46 7.07
CA GLU A 23 10.84 3.16 6.94
C GLU A 23 11.28 2.44 5.65
N THR A 24 11.42 1.11 5.68
CA THR A 24 11.95 0.35 4.54
C THR A 24 10.96 0.29 3.38
N ALA A 25 9.65 0.19 3.64
CA ALA A 25 8.60 0.29 2.63
C ALA A 25 8.68 1.65 1.89
N LYS A 26 8.62 2.77 2.63
CA LYS A 26 8.81 4.12 2.07
C LYS A 26 10.13 4.26 1.30
N GLN A 27 11.22 3.67 1.78
CA GLN A 27 12.52 3.70 1.09
C GLN A 27 12.59 2.89 -0.21
N ASN A 28 11.61 2.03 -0.49
CA ASN A 28 11.40 1.40 -1.80
C ASN A 28 10.49 2.27 -2.68
N VAL A 29 9.38 2.79 -2.15
CA VAL A 29 8.50 3.74 -2.86
C VAL A 29 9.31 4.93 -3.39
N LEU A 30 10.19 5.51 -2.58
CA LEU A 30 11.05 6.63 -2.98
C LEU A 30 12.16 6.28 -3.99
N LYS A 31 12.49 5.00 -4.22
CA LYS A 31 13.34 4.61 -5.37
C LYS A 31 12.52 4.67 -6.66
N VAL A 32 11.33 4.09 -6.62
CA VAL A 32 10.46 3.91 -7.79
C VAL A 32 9.79 5.24 -8.18
N LEU A 33 9.55 6.14 -7.23
CA LEU A 33 9.19 7.54 -7.51
C LEU A 33 10.28 8.25 -8.33
N GLY A 34 11.57 7.96 -8.09
CA GLY A 34 12.66 8.45 -8.94
C GLY A 34 12.63 7.91 -10.37
N ALA A 35 12.05 6.71 -10.58
CA ALA A 35 11.81 6.16 -11.91
C ALA A 35 10.58 6.80 -12.58
N ALA A 36 9.51 7.05 -11.83
CA ALA A 36 8.33 7.77 -12.31
C ALA A 36 8.69 9.18 -12.79
N VAL A 37 9.49 9.92 -12.00
CA VAL A 37 10.01 11.24 -12.37
C VAL A 37 10.85 11.17 -13.65
N PHE A 38 11.78 10.22 -13.74
CA PHE A 38 12.60 10.04 -14.94
C PHE A 38 11.75 9.72 -16.18
N LEU A 39 10.71 8.89 -16.05
CA LEU A 39 9.80 8.58 -17.15
C LEU A 39 9.01 9.81 -17.60
N GLU A 40 8.46 10.56 -16.63
CA GLU A 40 7.72 11.81 -16.85
C GLU A 40 8.58 12.89 -17.54
N GLU A 41 9.85 13.04 -17.13
CA GLU A 41 10.82 13.94 -17.77
C GLU A 41 11.23 13.51 -19.20
N ASN A 42 10.99 12.25 -19.58
CA ASN A 42 11.35 11.69 -20.90
C ASN A 42 10.11 11.37 -21.78
N TYR A 43 8.92 11.83 -21.39
CA TYR A 43 7.72 11.77 -22.20
C TYR A 43 7.70 12.91 -23.24
N ASN A 44 7.59 12.56 -24.52
CA ASN A 44 7.64 13.50 -25.64
C ASN A 44 6.22 13.83 -26.12
N LEU A 45 5.69 14.95 -25.62
CA LEU A 45 4.39 15.54 -25.98
C LEU A 45 4.16 15.73 -27.49
N ALA A 46 5.22 15.92 -28.28
CA ALA A 46 5.10 16.13 -29.73
C ALA A 46 4.98 14.83 -30.54
N THR A 47 5.24 13.67 -29.92
CA THR A 47 5.17 12.35 -30.56
C THR A 47 4.28 11.33 -29.84
N ASP A 48 3.74 11.69 -28.67
CA ASP A 48 2.94 10.85 -27.76
C ASP A 48 3.67 9.54 -27.38
N LYS A 49 4.93 9.68 -26.93
CA LYS A 49 5.83 8.54 -26.65
C LYS A 49 6.78 8.79 -25.48
N TRP A 50 7.05 7.74 -24.71
CA TRP A 50 8.03 7.71 -23.62
C TRP A 50 9.39 7.24 -24.13
N ASN A 51 10.46 8.01 -23.88
CA ASN A 51 11.78 7.79 -24.51
C ASN A 51 12.84 7.44 -23.46
N PHE A 52 12.76 6.23 -22.89
CA PHE A 52 13.62 5.79 -21.80
C PHE A 52 14.55 4.62 -22.18
N ASN A 53 15.57 4.40 -21.36
CA ASN A 53 16.40 3.20 -21.38
C ASN A 53 16.78 2.80 -19.95
N GLU A 54 17.24 1.56 -19.78
CA GLU A 54 17.55 0.95 -18.47
C GLU A 54 18.67 1.69 -17.73
N GLU A 55 19.73 2.11 -18.43
CA GLU A 55 20.90 2.75 -17.83
C GLU A 55 20.55 4.13 -17.28
N GLY A 56 19.95 5.00 -18.10
CA GLY A 56 19.51 6.34 -17.70
C GLY A 56 18.55 6.30 -16.52
N MET A 57 17.60 5.36 -16.53
CA MET A 57 16.65 5.17 -15.43
C MET A 57 17.34 4.72 -14.14
N LYS A 58 18.24 3.71 -14.20
CA LYS A 58 19.00 3.25 -13.03
C LYS A 58 19.90 4.35 -12.47
N ASP A 59 20.54 5.15 -13.33
CA ASP A 59 21.43 6.21 -12.89
C ASP A 59 20.65 7.43 -12.34
N ALA A 60 19.43 7.70 -12.83
CA ALA A 60 18.49 8.65 -12.22
C ALA A 60 18.06 8.20 -10.81
N ILE A 61 17.59 6.95 -10.65
CA ILE A 61 17.20 6.37 -9.34
C ILE A 61 18.37 6.39 -8.34
N LYS A 62 19.60 6.21 -8.83
CA LYS A 62 20.84 6.22 -8.03
C LYS A 62 21.26 7.64 -7.60
N LYS A 63 21.02 8.65 -8.44
CA LYS A 63 21.32 10.08 -8.15
C LYS A 63 20.21 10.77 -7.36
N ALA A 64 18.99 10.23 -7.39
CA ALA A 64 17.80 10.82 -6.76
C ALA A 64 17.96 11.07 -5.26
N ASN A 65 17.88 12.34 -4.84
CA ASN A 65 17.79 12.71 -3.43
C ASN A 65 16.41 12.35 -2.87
N LYS A 66 16.30 11.15 -2.30
CA LYS A 66 15.03 10.62 -1.76
C LYS A 66 14.36 11.50 -0.71
N LYS A 67 15.13 12.25 0.11
CA LYS A 67 14.54 13.15 1.11
C LYS A 67 13.85 14.33 0.41
N GLU A 68 14.45 14.83 -0.66
CA GLU A 68 13.88 15.91 -1.46
C GLU A 68 12.71 15.43 -2.34
N LEU A 69 12.75 14.20 -2.86
CA LEU A 69 11.59 13.58 -3.52
C LEU A 69 10.41 13.39 -2.55
N GLU A 70 10.66 12.87 -1.34
CA GLU A 70 9.61 12.72 -0.31
C GLU A 70 8.99 14.08 0.02
N ARG A 71 9.84 15.08 0.28
CA ARG A 71 9.42 16.46 0.56
C ARG A 71 8.58 17.04 -0.58
N THR A 72 9.11 17.04 -1.80
CA THR A 72 8.49 17.66 -2.97
C THR A 72 7.13 17.05 -3.30
N TYR A 73 7.02 15.72 -3.33
CA TYR A 73 5.76 15.06 -3.67
C TYR A 73 4.75 15.06 -2.53
N ALA A 74 5.20 15.04 -1.26
CA ALA A 74 4.29 15.26 -0.14
C ALA A 74 3.73 16.69 -0.13
N GLU A 75 4.56 17.71 -0.35
CA GLU A 75 4.13 19.11 -0.44
C GLU A 75 3.17 19.35 -1.61
N ARG A 76 3.46 18.81 -2.81
CA ARG A 76 2.55 18.88 -3.97
C ARG A 76 1.17 18.30 -3.64
N LEU A 77 1.11 17.05 -3.17
CA LEU A 77 -0.16 16.39 -2.87
C LEU A 77 -0.89 17.03 -1.68
N GLN A 78 -0.17 17.55 -0.68
CA GLN A 78 -0.76 18.35 0.42
C GLN A 78 -1.37 19.66 -0.09
N SER A 79 -0.70 20.37 -1.01
CA SER A 79 -1.24 21.59 -1.63
C SER A 79 -2.51 21.33 -2.46
N LYS A 80 -2.60 20.14 -3.08
CA LYS A 80 -3.81 19.65 -3.79
C LYS A 80 -4.89 19.08 -2.84
N GLN A 81 -4.65 19.10 -1.52
CA GLN A 81 -5.49 18.49 -0.47
C GLN A 81 -5.68 16.96 -0.60
N LEU A 82 -4.80 16.29 -1.36
CA LEU A 82 -4.87 14.85 -1.64
C LEU A 82 -4.04 14.00 -0.68
N LEU A 83 -3.25 14.60 0.21
CA LEU A 83 -2.41 13.91 1.17
C LEU A 83 -2.40 14.64 2.51
N SER A 84 -2.44 13.89 3.61
CA SER A 84 -2.43 14.39 4.98
C SER A 84 -1.43 13.61 5.86
N LYS A 85 -1.27 14.01 7.13
CA LYS A 85 -0.44 13.31 8.13
C LYS A 85 -1.22 13.15 9.43
N VAL A 86 -1.57 11.92 9.80
CA VAL A 86 -2.26 11.55 11.05
C VAL A 86 -1.30 10.78 11.98
N PRO A 87 -1.61 10.57 13.28
CA PRO A 87 -0.87 9.64 14.13
C PRO A 87 -0.78 8.26 13.47
N ASN A 88 0.28 7.48 13.72
CA ASN A 88 0.32 6.12 13.19
C ASN A 88 -0.58 5.19 14.03
N LEU A 89 -1.42 4.36 13.40
CA LEU A 89 -2.23 3.33 14.09
C LEU A 89 -1.36 2.40 14.97
N LEU A 90 -0.09 2.21 14.61
CA LEU A 90 0.88 1.47 15.43
C LEU A 90 1.08 2.08 16.84
N GLY A 91 0.85 3.38 17.00
CA GLY A 91 0.86 4.07 18.30
C GLY A 91 -0.27 3.66 19.25
N CYS A 92 -1.29 2.95 18.74
CA CYS A 92 -2.36 2.34 19.52
C CYS A 92 -2.13 0.87 19.87
N ASP A 93 -1.04 0.24 19.40
CA ASP A 93 -0.74 -1.15 19.77
C ASP A 93 -0.33 -1.25 21.24
N LEU A 94 -0.95 -2.18 21.99
CA LEU A 94 -0.71 -2.38 23.43
C LEU A 94 0.78 -2.51 23.81
N TYR A 95 1.61 -3.05 22.91
CA TYR A 95 3.02 -3.30 23.15
C TYR A 95 3.94 -2.20 22.60
N TYR A 96 3.39 -1.06 22.19
CA TYR A 96 4.12 0.05 21.59
C TYR A 96 4.77 0.98 22.63
N ASP A 97 5.95 1.49 22.32
CA ASP A 97 6.64 2.49 23.15
C ASP A 97 6.02 3.88 22.95
N LYS A 98 5.17 4.30 23.89
CA LYS A 98 4.46 5.59 23.90
C LYS A 98 5.39 6.82 23.87
N ASN A 99 6.71 6.67 24.06
CA ASN A 99 7.68 7.75 23.88
C ASN A 99 7.94 8.08 22.40
N ILE A 100 7.76 7.11 21.50
CA ILE A 100 7.99 7.28 20.06
C ILE A 100 6.72 7.90 19.43
N LYS A 101 6.87 8.99 18.67
CA LYS A 101 5.76 9.68 18.00
C LYS A 101 5.81 9.45 16.49
N LEU A 102 5.25 8.32 16.04
CA LEU A 102 5.10 8.03 14.61
C LEU A 102 3.89 8.76 14.02
N LYS A 103 4.00 9.20 12.78
CA LYS A 103 2.88 9.65 11.95
C LYS A 103 2.79 8.81 10.68
N THR A 104 1.64 8.84 10.01
CA THR A 104 1.45 8.16 8.72
C THR A 104 0.85 9.10 7.69
N TYR A 105 1.31 8.97 6.45
CA TYR A 105 0.71 9.63 5.29
C TYR A 105 -0.63 8.96 4.95
N VAL A 106 -1.67 9.77 4.75
CA VAL A 106 -3.02 9.30 4.37
C VAL A 106 -3.53 10.11 3.19
N SER A 107 -3.91 9.42 2.12
CA SER A 107 -4.37 10.00 0.86
C SER A 107 -5.89 10.25 0.87
N ASP A 108 -6.39 11.27 0.16
CA ASP A 108 -7.85 11.48 -0.02
C ASP A 108 -8.48 10.21 -0.62
N ALA A 109 -9.50 9.69 0.06
CA ALA A 109 -10.06 8.39 -0.24
C ALA A 109 -10.80 8.33 -1.60
N ARG A 110 -11.28 9.46 -2.11
CA ARG A 110 -12.02 9.51 -3.39
C ARG A 110 -11.04 9.54 -4.55
N GLU A 111 -10.00 10.37 -4.49
CA GLU A 111 -8.97 10.37 -5.52
C GLU A 111 -8.13 9.08 -5.47
N PHE A 112 -7.83 8.54 -4.28
CA PHE A 112 -7.13 7.25 -4.15
C PHE A 112 -7.90 6.09 -4.80
N GLU A 113 -9.18 5.90 -4.48
CA GLU A 113 -9.98 4.84 -5.11
C GLU A 113 -10.21 5.14 -6.61
N CYS A 114 -10.44 6.39 -7.01
CA CYS A 114 -10.54 6.80 -8.43
C CYS A 114 -9.30 6.39 -9.24
N GLN A 115 -8.08 6.62 -8.71
CA GLN A 115 -6.84 6.23 -9.38
C GLN A 115 -6.67 4.70 -9.47
N LEU A 116 -7.26 3.93 -8.55
CA LEU A 116 -7.33 2.47 -8.65
C LEU A 116 -8.44 2.01 -9.60
N ASP A 117 -9.58 2.69 -9.65
CA ASP A 117 -10.72 2.34 -10.51
C ASP A 117 -10.42 2.59 -11.99
N LEU A 118 -9.66 3.62 -12.33
CA LEU A 118 -9.11 3.82 -13.68
C LEU A 118 -8.23 2.62 -14.10
N LEU A 119 -7.36 2.14 -13.21
CA LEU A 119 -6.52 0.96 -13.46
C LEU A 119 -7.36 -0.33 -13.53
N ARG A 120 -8.42 -0.46 -12.72
CA ARG A 120 -9.36 -1.59 -12.76
C ARG A 120 -10.10 -1.64 -14.10
N ALA A 121 -10.62 -0.52 -14.60
CA ALA A 121 -11.29 -0.45 -15.89
C ALA A 121 -10.38 -0.97 -17.02
N GLU A 122 -9.20 -0.37 -17.20
CA GLU A 122 -8.26 -0.76 -18.27
C GLU A 122 -7.79 -2.22 -18.17
N PHE A 123 -7.53 -2.75 -16.97
CA PHE A 123 -6.96 -4.09 -16.81
C PHE A 123 -7.96 -5.23 -16.56
N LEU A 124 -9.23 -4.96 -16.28
CA LEU A 124 -10.24 -5.98 -15.94
C LEU A 124 -11.40 -6.07 -16.95
N GLU A 125 -11.68 -4.99 -17.68
CA GLU A 125 -12.70 -4.90 -18.75
C GLU A 125 -12.06 -5.05 -20.14
N GLU A 126 -12.80 -5.50 -21.15
CA GLU A 126 -12.21 -5.78 -22.47
C GLU A 126 -11.99 -4.50 -23.29
N GLY A 127 -10.72 -4.15 -23.56
CA GLY A 127 -10.32 -2.94 -24.28
C GLY A 127 -8.80 -2.79 -24.38
N PRO A 128 -8.31 -1.75 -25.08
CA PRO A 128 -6.89 -1.39 -25.11
C PRO A 128 -6.46 -0.82 -23.75
N ILE A 129 -5.20 -1.10 -23.37
CA ILE A 129 -4.57 -0.54 -22.17
C ILE A 129 -3.61 0.58 -22.60
N SER A 130 -3.66 1.71 -21.91
CA SER A 130 -2.80 2.87 -22.17
C SER A 130 -1.34 2.63 -21.77
N GLU A 131 -0.42 3.34 -22.41
CA GLU A 131 0.99 3.28 -22.03
C GLU A 131 1.22 3.83 -20.61
N GLU A 132 0.49 4.87 -20.19
CA GLU A 132 0.62 5.43 -18.83
C GLU A 132 0.14 4.44 -17.75
N SER A 133 -1.01 3.78 -17.92
CA SER A 133 -1.48 2.77 -16.95
C SER A 133 -0.62 1.51 -16.97
N THR A 134 -0.02 1.16 -18.12
CA THR A 134 1.04 0.12 -18.20
C THR A 134 2.25 0.50 -17.35
N ILE A 135 2.72 1.74 -17.42
CA ILE A 135 3.81 2.25 -16.57
C ILE A 135 3.39 2.25 -15.10
N LEU A 136 2.19 2.74 -14.77
CA LEU A 136 1.73 2.88 -13.39
C LEU A 136 1.59 1.51 -12.69
N ILE A 137 1.08 0.47 -13.38
CA ILE A 137 1.10 -0.90 -12.87
C ILE A 137 2.53 -1.43 -12.69
N TRP A 138 3.45 -1.16 -13.63
CA TRP A 138 4.86 -1.55 -13.48
C TRP A 138 5.53 -0.85 -12.28
N LEU A 139 5.30 0.45 -12.07
CA LEU A 139 5.77 1.18 -10.89
C LEU A 139 5.22 0.56 -9.59
N LEU A 140 3.92 0.24 -9.55
CA LEU A 140 3.29 -0.41 -8.39
C LEU A 140 3.85 -1.83 -8.13
N LEU A 141 4.26 -2.57 -9.18
CA LEU A 141 4.91 -3.88 -9.08
C LEU A 141 6.36 -3.77 -8.58
N GLU A 142 7.14 -2.79 -9.06
CA GLU A 142 8.51 -2.53 -8.61
C GLU A 142 8.55 -1.99 -7.17
N SER A 143 7.54 -1.23 -6.74
CA SER A 143 7.45 -0.69 -5.37
C SER A 143 6.84 -1.65 -4.35
N LEU A 144 6.21 -2.74 -4.82
CA LEU A 144 5.35 -3.66 -4.05
C LEU A 144 4.02 -3.06 -3.55
N CYS A 145 3.66 -1.83 -3.93
CA CYS A 145 2.35 -1.25 -3.62
C CYS A 145 1.19 -2.01 -4.29
N PHE A 146 1.43 -2.62 -5.46
CA PHE A 146 0.48 -3.45 -6.20
C PHE A 146 -0.22 -4.49 -5.32
N TYR A 147 0.56 -5.23 -4.50
CA TYR A 147 0.06 -6.28 -3.62
C TYR A 147 -0.73 -5.76 -2.41
N GLN A 148 -0.68 -4.46 -2.14
CA GLN A 148 -1.41 -3.82 -1.04
C GLN A 148 -2.77 -3.25 -1.46
N VAL A 149 -2.94 -2.87 -2.73
CA VAL A 149 -4.13 -2.13 -3.23
C VAL A 149 -5.09 -2.96 -4.08
N PHE A 150 -4.59 -4.02 -4.74
CA PHE A 150 -5.40 -4.94 -5.54
C PHE A 150 -5.63 -6.27 -4.80
N SER A 151 -6.79 -6.88 -5.02
CA SER A 151 -7.12 -8.22 -4.55
C SER A 151 -6.28 -9.32 -5.20
N VAL A 152 -6.23 -10.52 -4.63
CA VAL A 152 -5.52 -11.66 -5.25
C VAL A 152 -6.13 -12.01 -6.63
N TYR A 153 -7.43 -11.81 -6.81
CA TYR A 153 -8.10 -11.96 -8.10
C TYR A 153 -7.68 -10.90 -9.12
N GLU A 154 -7.72 -9.62 -8.74
CA GLU A 154 -7.25 -8.50 -9.58
C GLU A 154 -5.75 -8.67 -9.92
N GLN A 155 -4.91 -9.01 -8.93
CA GLN A 155 -3.48 -9.25 -9.11
C GLN A 155 -3.20 -10.28 -10.20
N ASN A 156 -3.92 -11.41 -10.18
CA ASN A 156 -3.78 -12.47 -11.19
C ASN A 156 -4.23 -11.99 -12.58
N LYS A 157 -5.35 -11.26 -12.70
CA LYS A 157 -5.82 -10.70 -13.99
C LYS A 157 -4.85 -9.66 -14.55
N ILE A 158 -4.46 -8.67 -13.74
CA ILE A 158 -3.58 -7.56 -14.14
C ILE A 158 -2.21 -8.11 -14.57
N THR A 159 -1.62 -9.03 -13.80
CA THR A 159 -0.31 -9.62 -14.16
C THR A 159 -0.38 -10.48 -15.43
N ALA A 160 -1.48 -11.18 -15.68
CA ALA A 160 -1.69 -11.91 -16.93
C ALA A 160 -1.77 -10.96 -18.14
N ARG A 161 -2.52 -9.84 -18.05
CA ARG A 161 -2.55 -8.83 -19.12
C ARG A 161 -1.21 -8.12 -19.31
N MET A 162 -0.51 -7.75 -18.23
CA MET A 162 0.86 -7.23 -18.29
C MET A 162 1.86 -8.19 -18.95
N ALA A 163 1.61 -9.51 -18.88
CA ALA A 163 2.41 -10.50 -19.61
C ALA A 163 2.07 -10.56 -21.10
N GLY A 164 0.80 -10.38 -21.49
CA GLY A 164 0.37 -10.29 -22.89
C GLY A 164 0.93 -9.06 -23.61
N LEU A 165 0.81 -7.89 -22.98
CA LEU A 165 1.30 -6.60 -23.52
C LEU A 165 2.78 -6.63 -23.95
N ARG A 166 3.61 -7.50 -23.35
CA ARG A 166 5.02 -7.75 -23.73
C ARG A 166 5.22 -8.11 -25.21
N ASN A 167 4.21 -8.68 -25.87
CA ASN A 167 4.30 -9.03 -27.29
C ASN A 167 3.69 -7.96 -28.21
N GLU A 168 2.90 -7.04 -27.65
CA GLU A 168 2.04 -6.12 -28.40
C GLU A 168 2.58 -4.68 -28.35
N SER A 169 2.87 -4.14 -27.16
CA SER A 169 3.39 -2.79 -26.99
C SER A 169 4.92 -2.71 -27.07
N THR A 170 5.43 -1.73 -27.82
CA THR A 170 6.87 -1.40 -27.87
C THR A 170 7.36 -0.86 -26.51
N LEU A 171 6.54 -0.08 -25.81
CA LEU A 171 6.86 0.39 -24.46
C LEU A 171 6.93 -0.76 -23.47
N ALA A 172 5.97 -1.70 -23.50
CA ALA A 172 6.00 -2.87 -22.62
C ALA A 172 7.26 -3.73 -22.87
N LYS A 173 7.72 -3.86 -24.13
CA LYS A 173 8.98 -4.54 -24.48
C LYS A 173 10.22 -3.84 -23.91
N ALA A 174 10.25 -2.51 -23.91
CA ALA A 174 11.34 -1.72 -23.35
C ALA A 174 11.33 -1.68 -21.81
N LEU A 175 10.14 -1.67 -21.20
CA LEU A 175 9.95 -1.53 -19.75
C LEU A 175 10.12 -2.84 -19.00
N TYR A 176 9.62 -3.96 -19.54
CA TYR A 176 9.57 -5.24 -18.83
C TYR A 176 10.94 -5.78 -18.37
N PRO A 177 12.06 -5.64 -19.10
CA PRO A 177 13.38 -6.10 -18.66
C PRO A 177 13.97 -5.27 -17.50
N ILE A 178 13.44 -4.08 -17.24
CA ILE A 178 14.00 -3.15 -16.25
C ILE A 178 13.53 -3.58 -14.86
N GLU A 179 14.43 -4.21 -14.10
CA GLU A 179 14.23 -4.48 -12.67
C GLU A 179 14.92 -3.40 -11.81
N ILE A 180 14.13 -2.63 -11.07
CA ILE A 180 14.58 -1.77 -9.97
C ILE A 180 14.79 -2.64 -8.71
N ARG A 181 14.03 -3.74 -8.59
CA ARG A 181 14.05 -4.73 -7.49
C ARG A 181 15.27 -5.68 -7.48
N SER A 182 16.49 -5.16 -7.61
CA SER A 182 17.74 -5.94 -7.74
C SER A 182 18.15 -6.93 -6.61
N LEU A 183 17.28 -7.20 -5.62
CA LEU A 183 17.65 -7.89 -4.36
C LEU A 183 16.55 -8.77 -3.71
N TRP A 184 15.52 -9.24 -4.43
CA TRP A 184 14.33 -9.85 -3.79
C TRP A 184 13.98 -11.32 -4.12
N GLY A 185 14.64 -11.98 -5.08
CA GLY A 185 14.31 -13.35 -5.49
C GLY A 185 14.29 -14.39 -4.35
N THR A 186 15.28 -14.33 -3.45
CA THR A 186 15.37 -15.19 -2.25
C THR A 186 14.16 -15.04 -1.33
N ILE A 187 13.65 -13.81 -1.21
CA ILE A 187 12.59 -13.46 -0.26
C ILE A 187 11.21 -13.82 -0.83
N VAL A 188 11.05 -13.77 -2.16
CA VAL A 188 9.90 -14.36 -2.87
C VAL A 188 9.84 -15.88 -2.68
N ALA A 189 10.98 -16.57 -2.79
CA ALA A 189 11.04 -18.01 -2.53
C ALA A 189 10.71 -18.39 -1.07
N VAL A 190 11.13 -17.59 -0.09
CA VAL A 190 10.80 -17.80 1.34
C VAL A 190 9.31 -17.58 1.61
N PHE A 191 8.71 -16.52 1.06
CA PHE A 191 7.28 -16.24 1.23
C PHE A 191 6.39 -17.34 0.65
N LEU A 192 6.70 -17.84 -0.56
CA LEU A 192 5.94 -18.92 -1.19
C LEU A 192 5.97 -20.22 -0.36
N ARG A 193 7.08 -20.50 0.35
CA ARG A 193 7.19 -21.61 1.30
C ARG A 193 6.38 -21.38 2.58
N LEU A 194 6.34 -20.15 3.10
CA LEU A 194 5.50 -19.81 4.26
C LEU A 194 4.01 -19.94 3.93
N LYS A 195 3.57 -19.53 2.72
CA LYS A 195 2.18 -19.67 2.27
C LYS A 195 1.71 -21.13 2.28
N SER A 196 2.54 -22.08 1.85
CA SER A 196 2.15 -23.51 1.83
C SER A 196 2.05 -24.14 3.23
N GLN A 197 2.74 -23.60 4.23
CA GLN A 197 2.65 -24.06 5.62
C GLN A 197 1.51 -23.37 6.39
N ALA A 198 1.33 -22.06 6.22
CA ALA A 198 0.29 -21.29 6.92
C ALA A 198 -1.13 -21.68 6.49
N ALA A 199 -1.35 -21.94 5.20
CA ALA A 199 -2.66 -22.32 4.64
C ALA A 199 -3.19 -23.68 5.14
N ALA A 200 -2.36 -24.50 5.81
CA ALA A 200 -2.72 -25.81 6.32
C ALA A 200 -3.41 -25.80 7.72
N THR A 201 -3.57 -24.63 8.34
CA THR A 201 -4.14 -24.50 9.70
C THR A 201 -5.44 -23.70 9.71
N GLU A 202 -6.34 -24.02 10.64
CA GLU A 202 -7.66 -23.38 10.71
C GLU A 202 -7.60 -21.90 11.11
N THR A 203 -6.65 -21.53 11.98
CA THR A 203 -6.27 -20.15 12.28
C THR A 203 -5.52 -19.46 11.14
N GLY A 204 -4.98 -20.23 10.18
CA GLY A 204 -4.25 -19.75 9.01
C GLY A 204 -5.11 -19.09 7.93
N LYS A 205 -6.43 -19.29 7.95
CA LYS A 205 -7.37 -18.81 6.91
C LYS A 205 -7.41 -17.28 6.72
N GLY A 206 -6.87 -16.50 7.67
CA GLY A 206 -6.69 -15.04 7.56
C GLY A 206 -5.23 -14.58 7.56
N PHE A 207 -4.24 -15.49 7.49
CA PHE A 207 -2.83 -15.13 7.36
C PHE A 207 -2.43 -14.84 5.91
N ASN A 208 -3.14 -13.91 5.27
CA ASN A 208 -2.57 -13.16 4.14
C ASN A 208 -1.57 -12.13 4.67
N PHE A 209 -0.47 -12.64 5.24
CA PHE A 209 0.76 -11.87 5.44
C PHE A 209 1.10 -11.17 4.13
N ILE A 210 1.36 -9.86 4.18
CA ILE A 210 1.92 -9.16 3.02
C ILE A 210 3.45 -9.18 3.15
N PHE A 211 4.09 -9.54 2.05
CA PHE A 211 5.53 -9.41 1.79
C PHE A 211 6.22 -8.19 2.42
N PRO A 212 7.51 -8.29 2.75
CA PRO A 212 8.15 -9.32 3.58
C PRO A 212 8.76 -8.69 4.85
N PHE A 213 8.34 -7.47 5.19
CA PHE A 213 8.73 -6.80 6.42
C PHE A 213 7.70 -7.12 7.50
N PHE A 214 8.15 -7.73 8.59
CA PHE A 214 7.36 -7.93 9.81
C PHE A 214 7.16 -6.59 10.55
N GLU A 215 6.57 -5.62 9.87
CA GLU A 215 6.08 -4.40 10.48
C GLU A 215 4.84 -4.76 11.32
N ARG A 216 4.91 -4.47 12.62
CA ARG A 216 3.81 -4.68 13.58
C ARG A 216 2.48 -4.05 13.10
N LYS A 217 2.55 -3.03 12.24
CA LYS A 217 1.46 -2.46 11.42
C LYS A 217 0.54 -3.48 10.72
N GLN A 218 0.99 -4.70 10.42
CA GLN A 218 0.16 -5.72 9.78
C GLN A 218 -0.88 -6.37 10.72
N SER A 219 -0.60 -6.39 12.03
CA SER A 219 -1.47 -6.95 13.07
C SER A 219 -1.22 -6.22 14.39
N ILE A 220 -1.90 -5.08 14.58
CA ILE A 220 -1.87 -4.33 15.84
C ILE A 220 -3.00 -4.81 16.75
N PHE A 221 -2.77 -4.84 18.07
CA PHE A 221 -3.83 -5.04 19.06
C PHE A 221 -4.06 -3.75 19.83
N ILE A 222 -5.23 -3.13 19.60
CA ILE A 222 -5.64 -1.93 20.31
C ILE A 222 -6.48 -2.37 21.51
N ASP A 223 -5.99 -2.08 22.70
CA ASP A 223 -6.73 -2.37 23.93
C ASP A 223 -7.86 -1.35 24.14
N THR A 224 -8.91 -1.77 24.84
CA THR A 224 -10.08 -0.93 25.09
C THR A 224 -9.95 -0.06 26.34
N GLU A 225 -8.86 -0.19 27.10
CA GLU A 225 -8.60 0.36 28.46
C GLU A 225 -9.65 -0.03 29.54
N GLU A 226 -10.86 -0.43 29.14
CA GLU A 226 -12.00 -0.85 29.96
C GLU A 226 -12.51 -2.28 29.65
N TYR A 227 -13.29 -2.85 30.57
CA TYR A 227 -13.88 -4.19 30.47
C TYR A 227 -15.28 -4.17 29.83
N PHE A 228 -15.35 -4.22 28.49
CA PHE A 228 -16.65 -4.31 27.81
C PHE A 228 -17.28 -5.72 27.84
N PRO A 229 -18.61 -5.83 28.11
CA PRO A 229 -19.31 -7.10 28.30
C PRO A 229 -19.58 -7.88 27.01
N ASN A 230 -19.42 -7.26 25.83
CA ASN A 230 -19.60 -7.91 24.53
C ASN A 230 -18.59 -7.39 23.50
N ALA A 231 -18.51 -8.07 22.36
CA ALA A 231 -17.60 -7.74 21.26
C ALA A 231 -17.94 -6.43 20.53
N GLN A 232 -19.23 -6.10 20.40
CA GLN A 232 -19.72 -4.90 19.69
C GLN A 232 -19.26 -3.61 20.37
N LEU A 233 -19.27 -3.57 21.70
CA LEU A 233 -18.78 -2.43 22.47
C LEU A 233 -17.26 -2.27 22.40
N ARG A 234 -16.49 -3.38 22.31
CA ARG A 234 -15.04 -3.32 22.04
C ARG A 234 -14.74 -2.74 20.66
N LEU A 235 -15.46 -3.22 19.64
CA LEU A 235 -15.37 -2.71 18.26
C LEU A 235 -15.67 -1.21 18.23
N LYS A 236 -16.77 -0.77 18.85
CA LYS A 236 -17.12 0.65 18.92
C LYS A 236 -16.05 1.48 19.63
N ASN A 237 -15.62 1.10 20.83
CA ASN A 237 -14.60 1.83 21.58
C ASN A 237 -13.29 2.01 20.77
N VAL A 238 -12.83 0.96 20.08
CA VAL A 238 -11.64 1.03 19.23
C VAL A 238 -11.87 1.90 17.99
N LEU A 239 -13.03 1.84 17.34
CA LEU A 239 -13.35 2.70 16.20
C LEU A 239 -13.52 4.18 16.58
N ASP A 240 -14.13 4.47 17.74
CA ASP A 240 -14.24 5.82 18.30
C ASP A 240 -12.83 6.37 18.68
N ARG A 241 -11.95 5.51 19.25
CA ARG A 241 -10.54 5.83 19.56
C ARG A 241 -9.72 6.12 18.29
N ILE A 242 -9.95 5.39 17.21
CA ILE A 242 -9.32 5.59 15.90
C ILE A 242 -9.80 6.90 15.28
N SER A 243 -11.12 7.14 15.23
CA SER A 243 -11.68 8.36 14.65
C SER A 243 -11.25 9.63 15.39
N SER A 244 -11.16 9.59 16.74
CA SER A 244 -10.69 10.74 17.54
C SER A 244 -9.23 11.13 17.31
N GLN A 245 -8.43 10.27 16.65
CA GLN A 245 -7.06 10.58 16.22
C GLN A 245 -6.98 11.16 14.80
N GLY A 246 -8.11 11.33 14.11
CA GLY A 246 -8.19 11.89 12.75
C GLY A 246 -8.15 10.85 11.63
N HIS A 247 -8.17 9.56 11.95
CA HIS A 247 -8.35 8.49 10.96
C HIS A 247 -9.78 8.45 10.42
N VAL A 248 -9.94 8.09 9.14
CA VAL A 248 -11.27 7.91 8.51
C VAL A 248 -11.52 6.43 8.27
N TYR A 249 -12.71 5.95 8.63
CA TYR A 249 -13.08 4.55 8.44
C TYR A 249 -14.44 4.33 7.76
N GLU A 250 -14.55 3.19 7.07
CA GLU A 250 -15.73 2.71 6.34
C GLU A 250 -15.93 1.22 6.64
N VAL A 251 -17.10 0.81 7.12
CA VAL A 251 -17.41 -0.60 7.40
C VAL A 251 -17.84 -1.29 6.10
N LEU A 252 -16.96 -2.11 5.52
CA LEU A 252 -17.20 -2.83 4.26
C LEU A 252 -18.01 -4.12 4.45
N ARG A 253 -17.96 -4.72 5.64
CA ARG A 253 -18.72 -5.93 5.98
C ARG A 253 -18.94 -6.02 7.49
N GLU A 254 -20.18 -6.17 7.92
CA GLU A 254 -20.52 -6.44 9.33
C GLU A 254 -20.31 -7.91 9.72
N GLY A 255 -20.41 -8.21 11.02
CA GLY A 255 -20.35 -9.57 11.57
C GLY A 255 -19.56 -9.64 12.89
N ALA A 256 -19.24 -10.86 13.32
CA ALA A 256 -18.40 -11.10 14.50
C ALA A 256 -16.92 -10.70 14.28
N VAL A 257 -16.46 -10.75 13.02
CA VAL A 257 -15.18 -10.19 12.54
C VAL A 257 -15.50 -9.31 11.32
N PRO A 258 -15.81 -8.02 11.55
CA PRO A 258 -16.13 -7.10 10.45
C PRO A 258 -14.88 -6.75 9.63
N ILE A 259 -15.11 -6.35 8.39
CA ILE A 259 -14.10 -5.72 7.53
C ILE A 259 -14.32 -4.22 7.55
N VAL A 260 -13.25 -3.47 7.86
CA VAL A 260 -13.27 -2.01 7.89
C VAL A 260 -12.11 -1.50 7.02
N LYS A 261 -12.40 -0.58 6.10
CA LYS A 261 -11.38 0.22 5.43
C LYS A 261 -11.03 1.38 6.36
N ILE A 262 -9.76 1.53 6.72
CA ILE A 262 -9.24 2.62 7.55
C ILE A 262 -8.11 3.26 6.73
N ASP A 263 -8.21 4.56 6.45
CA ASP A 263 -7.22 5.29 5.65
C ASP A 263 -6.82 4.56 4.35
N ASN A 264 -7.84 4.14 3.58
CA ASN A 264 -7.74 3.36 2.34
C ASN A 264 -7.17 1.92 2.47
N ILE A 265 -6.81 1.47 3.67
CA ILE A 265 -6.29 0.13 3.93
C ILE A 265 -7.39 -0.74 4.57
N LYS A 266 -7.61 -1.93 4.04
CA LYS A 266 -8.63 -2.87 4.52
C LYS A 266 -8.10 -3.68 5.71
N TYR A 267 -8.91 -3.82 6.75
CA TYR A 267 -8.60 -4.57 7.96
C TYR A 267 -9.75 -5.50 8.38
N GLU A 268 -9.42 -6.71 8.82
CA GLU A 268 -10.25 -7.49 9.73
C GLU A 268 -10.08 -6.96 11.15
N LEU A 269 -11.21 -6.68 11.81
CA LEU A 269 -11.22 -6.34 13.24
C LEU A 269 -11.68 -7.56 14.02
N ILE A 270 -10.77 -8.15 14.82
CA ILE A 270 -11.01 -9.36 15.61
C ILE A 270 -11.15 -8.97 17.08
N PRO A 271 -12.36 -9.01 17.68
CA PRO A 271 -12.56 -8.71 19.09
C PRO A 271 -12.05 -9.87 19.94
N GLU A 272 -11.00 -9.65 20.73
CA GLU A 272 -10.32 -10.71 21.48
C GLU A 272 -9.97 -10.25 22.92
N ALA A 273 -9.25 -11.12 23.63
CA ALA A 273 -8.69 -10.82 24.95
C ALA A 273 -7.29 -11.42 25.05
N ILE A 274 -6.29 -10.62 25.39
CA ILE A 274 -4.94 -11.11 25.64
C ILE A 274 -4.90 -11.67 27.06
N VAL A 275 -4.60 -12.97 27.18
CA VAL A 275 -4.58 -13.69 28.47
C VAL A 275 -3.22 -13.48 29.14
N GLY A 276 -3.22 -12.68 30.20
CA GLY A 276 -2.10 -12.52 31.14
C GLY A 276 -2.54 -12.76 32.58
N ARG A 277 -1.81 -12.20 33.55
CA ARG A 277 -2.20 -12.24 34.98
C ARG A 277 -3.53 -11.53 35.25
N MET A 278 -3.87 -10.55 34.41
CA MET A 278 -5.22 -10.04 34.21
C MET A 278 -5.48 -10.07 32.70
N PRO A 279 -6.70 -10.41 32.23
CA PRO A 279 -7.05 -10.23 30.82
C PRO A 279 -6.94 -8.77 30.38
N VAL A 280 -6.55 -8.55 29.12
CA VAL A 280 -6.66 -7.23 28.47
C VAL A 280 -7.63 -7.38 27.31
N HIS A 281 -8.78 -6.69 27.39
CA HIS A 281 -9.76 -6.63 26.31
C HIS A 281 -9.31 -5.65 25.22
N GLY A 282 -9.68 -5.95 23.97
CA GLY A 282 -9.31 -5.12 22.83
C GLY A 282 -9.79 -5.68 21.50
N VAL A 283 -9.27 -5.10 20.42
CA VAL A 283 -9.52 -5.53 19.04
C VAL A 283 -8.20 -5.62 18.31
N ARG A 284 -7.96 -6.76 17.66
CA ARG A 284 -6.83 -6.96 16.74
C ARG A 284 -7.22 -6.50 15.34
N LEU A 285 -6.52 -5.50 14.82
CA LEU A 285 -6.65 -5.03 13.44
C LEU A 285 -5.61 -5.76 12.58
N ARG A 286 -6.06 -6.73 11.78
CA ARG A 286 -5.22 -7.50 10.83
C ARG A 286 -5.48 -7.00 9.41
N ARG A 287 -4.44 -6.64 8.64
CA ARG A 287 -4.62 -6.21 7.24
C ARG A 287 -5.29 -7.30 6.40
N TYR A 288 -6.20 -6.90 5.51
CA TYR A 288 -7.13 -7.78 4.81
C TYR A 288 -7.16 -7.55 3.30
N ASN A 289 -6.42 -8.39 2.59
CA ASN A 289 -6.43 -8.46 1.14
C ASN A 289 -6.97 -9.85 0.74
N LEU A 290 -8.29 -9.96 0.52
CA LEU A 290 -8.84 -10.92 -0.46
C LEU A 290 -8.34 -10.51 -1.84
#